data_AF-A0A9W6IW23-F1
#
_entry.id   AF-A0A9W6IW23-F1
#
_cell.length_a   1.000
_cell.length_b   1.000
_cell.length_c   1.000
_cell.angle_alpha   90.00
_cell.angle_beta   90.00
_cell.angle_gamma   90.00
#
_symmetry.space_group_name_H-M   'P 1'
#
loop_
_entity.id
_entity.type
_entity.pdbx_description
1 polymer ?
#
loop_
_entity_poly.entity_id
_entity_poly.type
_entity_poly.pdbx_seq_one_letter_code
_entity_poly.pdbx_strand_id
1 'polypeptide(L)' 'MQVFHSVSDAIQAIKSYNGAPEEFELRVSNELLDPVGINMAIITDEILARDWTPNGYEQFDEFRLFRYRSDASD' A
#
# COMPACT_ATOMS: atom_id res chain seq x y z
N MET A 1 -10.14 1.80 10.46
CA MET A 1 -9.06 1.52 9.49
C MET A 1 -7.98 0.72 10.16
N GLN A 2 -7.56 -0.39 9.55
CA GLN A 2 -6.67 -1.41 10.12
C GLN A 2 -5.21 -1.14 9.73
N VAL A 3 -4.27 -1.41 10.64
CA VAL A 3 -2.83 -1.43 10.34
C VAL A 3 -2.44 -2.86 9.97
N PHE A 4 -1.68 -3.02 8.88
CA PHE A 4 -1.22 -4.31 8.40
C PHE A 4 0.15 -4.65 8.97
N HIS A 5 0.24 -5.82 9.60
CA HIS A 5 1.46 -6.37 10.19
C HIS A 5 2.02 -7.55 9.39
N SER A 6 1.38 -7.93 8.28
CA SER A 6 1.85 -8.98 7.38
C SER A 6 1.68 -8.56 5.93
N VAL A 7 2.60 -9.03 5.06
CA VAL A 7 2.53 -8.78 3.62
C VAL A 7 1.26 -9.40 3.03
N SER A 8 0.92 -10.62 3.44
CA SER A 8 -0.25 -11.35 2.94
C SER A 8 -1.56 -10.60 3.20
N ASP A 9 -1.74 -10.04 4.41
CA ASP A 9 -2.97 -9.29 4.75
C ASP A 9 -3.05 -7.97 3.96
N ALA A 10 -1.92 -7.28 3.79
CA ALA A 10 -1.85 -6.06 2.97
C ALA A 10 -2.23 -6.36 1.52
N ILE A 11 -1.68 -7.43 0.93
CA ILE A 11 -2.01 -7.87 -0.43
C ILE A 11 -3.49 -8.25 -0.54
N GLN A 12 -4.03 -8.98 0.44
CA GLN A 12 -5.44 -9.35 0.40
C GLN A 12 -6.36 -8.12 0.45
N ALA A 13 -6.01 -7.12 1.26
CA ALA A 13 -6.73 -5.85 1.30
C ALA A 13 -6.68 -5.11 -0.04
N ILE A 14 -5.49 -5.06 -0.67
CA ILE A 14 -5.34 -4.49 -2.02
C ILE A 14 -6.23 -5.25 -3.00
N LYS A 15 -6.15 -6.59 -3.09
CA LYS A 15 -6.92 -7.38 -4.06
C LYS A 15 -8.43 -7.31 -3.86
N SER A 16 -8.88 -7.13 -2.62
CA SER A 16 -10.31 -7.16 -2.27
C SER A 16 -10.98 -5.78 -2.40
N TYR A 17 -10.22 -4.70 -2.56
CA TYR A 17 -10.76 -3.35 -2.64
C TYR A 17 -11.25 -3.02 -4.05
N ASN A 18 -12.50 -2.61 -4.22
CA ASN A 18 -13.10 -2.33 -5.54
C ASN A 18 -13.36 -0.83 -5.82
N GLY A 19 -12.93 0.07 -4.92
CA GLY A 19 -13.11 1.52 -5.08
C GLY A 19 -11.99 2.19 -5.88
N ALA A 20 -12.00 3.53 -5.89
CA ALA A 20 -10.96 4.34 -6.52
C ALA A 20 -9.65 4.32 -5.70
N PRO A 21 -8.47 4.27 -6.34
CA PRO A 21 -7.18 4.27 -5.62
C PRO A 21 -6.98 5.50 -4.72
N GLU A 22 -7.56 6.65 -5.08
CA GLU A 22 -7.48 7.88 -4.31
C GLU A 22 -8.23 7.78 -2.96
N GLU A 23 -9.18 6.85 -2.85
CA GLU A 23 -9.91 6.55 -1.63
C GLU A 23 -9.30 5.37 -0.85
N PHE A 24 -8.28 4.71 -1.40
CA PHE A 24 -7.58 3.60 -0.75
C PHE A 24 -6.38 4.10 0.06
N GLU A 25 -6.41 3.84 1.36
CA GLU A 25 -5.26 4.07 2.26
C GLU A 25 -4.70 2.74 2.75
N LEU A 26 -3.40 2.51 2.53
CA LEU A 26 -2.71 1.33 3.05
C LEU A 26 -1.83 1.71 4.24
N ARG A 27 -2.18 1.23 5.43
CA ARG A 27 -1.42 1.48 6.66
C ARG A 27 -0.52 0.29 6.96
N VAL A 28 0.77 0.44 6.78
CA VAL A 28 1.76 -0.63 6.95
C VAL A 28 2.54 -0.39 8.23
N SER A 29 2.55 -1.38 9.14
CA SER A 29 3.34 -1.31 10.38
C SER A 29 4.81 -1.03 10.06
N ASN A 30 5.46 -0.19 10.86
CA ASN A 30 6.89 0.09 10.72
C ASN A 30 7.74 -1.19 10.86
N GLU A 31 7.27 -2.19 11.59
CA GLU A 31 7.95 -3.49 11.71
C GLU A 31 7.89 -4.30 10.41
N LEU A 32 6.85 -4.10 9.61
CA LEU A 32 6.71 -4.76 8.30
C LEU A 32 7.60 -4.11 7.24
N LEU A 33 7.97 -2.84 7.43
CA LEU A 33 8.91 -2.11 6.59
C LEU A 33 10.34 -2.59 6.89
N ASP A 34 10.78 -3.63 6.19
CA ASP A 34 12.13 -4.15 6.36
C ASP A 34 13.19 -3.14 5.84
N PRO A 35 14.41 -3.11 6.42
CA PRO A 35 15.45 -2.16 6.02
C PRO A 35 15.88 -2.24 4.55
N VAL A 36 15.65 -3.38 3.89
CA VAL A 36 16.01 -3.62 2.49
C VAL A 36 14.87 -3.20 1.55
N GLY A 37 13.63 -3.11 2.07
CA GLY A 37 12.43 -2.74 1.33
C GLY A 37 11.78 -3.89 0.56
N ILE A 38 12.13 -5.14 0.84
CA ILE A 38 11.60 -6.32 0.14
C ILE A 38 10.08 -6.42 0.31
N ASN A 39 9.58 -6.26 1.53
CA ASN A 39 8.15 -6.35 1.81
C ASN A 39 7.36 -5.26 1.08
N MET A 40 7.91 -4.05 1.03
CA MET A 40 7.29 -2.96 0.28
C MET A 40 7.37 -3.15 -1.23
N ALA A 41 8.43 -3.75 -1.76
CA ALA A 41 8.51 -4.08 -3.18
C ALA A 41 7.38 -5.06 -3.57
N ILE A 42 7.18 -6.12 -2.79
CA ILE A 42 6.11 -7.11 -3.02
C ILE A 42 4.72 -6.44 -2.96
N ILE A 43 4.49 -5.59 -1.94
CA ILE A 43 3.22 -4.85 -1.82
C ILE A 43 3.02 -3.91 -3.02
N THR A 44 4.07 -3.23 -3.46
CA THR A 44 4.01 -2.27 -4.58
C THR A 44 3.74 -2.97 -5.91
N ASP A 45 4.28 -4.17 -6.14
CA ASP A 45 3.99 -4.95 -7.35
C ASP A 45 2.48 -5.24 -7.48
N GLU A 46 1.81 -5.54 -6.36
CA GLU A 46 0.36 -5.78 -6.35
C GLU A 46 -0.47 -4.50 -6.54
N ILE A 47 0.06 -3.35 -6.14
CA ILE A 47 -0.54 -2.03 -6.45
C ILE A 47 -0.42 -1.76 -7.96
N LEU A 48 0.77 -1.95 -8.54
CA LEU A 48 1.03 -1.73 -9.96
C LEU A 48 0.23 -2.68 -10.85
N ALA A 49 0.01 -3.93 -10.43
CA ALA A 49 -0.83 -4.90 -11.12
C ALA A 49 -2.31 -4.46 -11.23
N ARG A 50 -2.71 -3.40 -10.52
CA ARG A 50 -4.04 -2.80 -10.57
C ARG A 50 -4.09 -1.48 -11.35
N ASP A 51 -3.02 -1.13 -12.07
CA ASP A 51 -2.87 0.16 -12.76
C ASP A 51 -2.93 1.37 -11.79
N TRP A 52 -2.49 1.15 -10.54
CA TRP A 52 -2.39 2.18 -9.52
C TRP A 52 -0.94 2.62 -9.34
N THR A 53 -0.71 3.90 -9.07
CA THR A 53 0.62 4.42 -8.76
C THR A 53 0.71 4.95 -7.32
N PRO A 54 1.84 4.75 -6.62
CA PRO A 54 2.08 5.36 -5.32
C PRO A 54 2.00 6.89 -5.38
N ASN A 55 1.22 7.47 -4.47
CA ASN A 55 0.99 8.91 -4.34
C ASN A 55 1.52 9.43 -3.00
N GLY A 56 2.76 9.04 -2.68
CA GLY A 56 3.43 9.43 -1.44
C GLY A 56 2.95 8.66 -0.21
N TYR A 57 3.47 9.07 0.94
CA TYR A 57 3.15 8.48 2.22
C TYR A 57 3.20 9.49 3.36
N GLU A 58 2.54 9.16 4.45
CA GLU A 58 2.59 9.88 5.73
C GLU A 58 3.15 8.93 6.79
N GLN A 59 4.15 9.41 7.53
CA GLN A 59 4.83 8.63 8.57
C GLN A 59 4.19 8.90 9.94
N PHE A 60 3.80 7.83 10.62
CA PHE A 60 3.33 7.84 12.01
C PHE A 60 4.30 7.05 12.90
N ASP A 61 4.14 7.14 14.23
CA ASP A 61 5.04 6.49 15.19
C ASP A 61 5.10 4.96 15.00
N GLU A 62 3.96 4.33 14.70
CA GLU A 62 3.84 2.87 14.64
C GLU A 62 3.69 2.32 13.20
N PHE A 63 3.35 3.18 12.24
CA PHE A 63 3.07 2.75 10.86
C PHE A 63 3.33 3.85 9.84
N ARG A 64 3.30 3.47 8.56
CA ARG A 64 3.31 4.39 7.43
C ARG A 64 2.00 4.24 6.64
N LEU A 65 1.37 5.36 6.32
CA LEU A 65 0.17 5.41 5.51
C LEU A 65 0.56 5.73 4.07
N PHE A 66 0.28 4.82 3.15
CA PHE A 66 0.47 5.01 1.72
C PHE A 66 -0.83 5.38 1.04
N ARG A 67 -0.74 6.32 0.10
CA ARG A 67 -1.85 6.75 -0.77
C ARG A 67 -1.53 6.39 -2.20
N TYR A 68 -2.57 6.30 -3.02
CA TYR A 68 -2.44 5.90 -4.43
C TYR A 68 -3.24 6.83 -5.32
N ARG A 69 -2.98 6.73 -6.62
CA ARG A 69 -3.76 7.40 -7.65
C ARG A 69 -3.89 6.48 -8.86
N SER A 70 -4.93 6.71 -9.64
CA SER A 70 -5.13 6.03 -10.92
C SER A 70 -4.04 6.48 -11.88
N ASP A 71 -3.36 5.55 -12.53
CA ASP A 71 -2.48 5.88 -13.65
C ASP A 71 -3.32 6.06 -14.91
N ALA A 72 -4.18 7.09 -14.91
CA ALA A 72 -4.81 7.54 -16.14
C ALA A 72 -3.71 8.19 -16.99
N SER A 73 -3.03 7.37 -17.79
CA SER A 73 -2.31 7.86 -18.97
C SER A 73 -3.35 8.49 -19.88
N ASP A 74 -3.39 9.84 -19.88
CA ASP A 74 -4.06 10.63 -20.93
C ASP A 74 -3.28 10.50 -22.25
#